data_AF-A0A923VBX7-F1
#
_entry.id   AF-A0A923VBX7-F1
#
_cell.length_a   1.000
_cell.length_b   1.000
_cell.length_c   1.000
_cell.angle_alpha   90.00
_cell.angle_beta   90.00
_cell.angle_gamma   90.00
#
_symmetry.space_group_name_H-M   'P 1'
#
loop_
_entity.id
_entity.type
_entity.pdbx_description
1 polymer ?
#
loop_
_entity_poly.entity_id
_entity_poly.type
_entity_poly.pdbx_seq_one_letter_code
_entity_poly.pdbx_strand_id
1 'polypeptide(L)'
;ATIFATLIVFYVLFIIALKAVYEVSGIINMHAKQSELATDGLFSVQHILSRTALELPDPELKILGIDPFKRISKKNLFILGLLYKAKIVVTNFVVKYGLILAIGPTIFGIPVLYEALLVECFWNGVVIRRVVHEARLRLFGFALANQIATNVCHDKMVAQLSPLAKAGCLRAIGNAVVMSKNYHPNMIILLIRFQQVLQITEENKYDDWDLFVDTLQKVTSKERNFLLDLFTVAAAFDGKVSELETKSLRAAYGKDYGLYQPRLIQLTKYLRDGELNAALNLCKLDFIAG
;
A
#
# COMPACT_ATOMS: atom_id res chain seq x y z
N ALA A 1 19.64 -34.35 5.67
CA ALA A 1 20.50 -33.23 6.10
C ALA A 1 20.14 -31.93 5.38
N THR A 2 20.18 -31.89 4.04
CA THR A 2 19.97 -30.67 3.24
C THR A 2 18.58 -30.04 3.42
N ILE A 3 17.50 -30.84 3.43
CA ILE A 3 16.12 -30.37 3.66
C ILE A 3 15.96 -29.77 5.07
N PHE A 4 16.61 -30.36 6.06
CA PHE A 4 16.55 -29.88 7.45
C PHE A 4 17.31 -28.56 7.60
N ALA A 5 18.46 -28.43 6.94
CA ALA A 5 19.23 -27.20 6.91
C ALA A 5 18.49 -26.05 6.20
N THR A 6 17.84 -26.30 5.05
CA THR A 6 17.01 -25.28 4.39
C THR A 6 15.79 -24.89 5.22
N LEU A 7 15.15 -25.83 5.93
CA LEU A 7 14.07 -25.51 6.87
C LEU A 7 14.56 -24.61 8.03
N ILE A 8 15.76 -24.87 8.57
CA ILE A 8 16.37 -24.01 9.60
C ILE A 8 16.67 -22.63 9.04
N VAL A 9 17.29 -22.53 7.86
CA VAL A 9 17.60 -21.23 7.24
C VAL A 9 16.31 -20.43 6.98
N PHE A 10 15.27 -21.08 6.46
CA PHE A 10 13.97 -20.46 6.24
C PHE A 10 13.35 -19.99 7.57
N TYR A 11 13.42 -20.80 8.62
CA TYR A 11 12.95 -20.44 9.96
C TYR A 11 13.72 -19.25 10.54
N VAL A 12 15.05 -19.21 10.40
CA VAL A 12 15.87 -18.09 10.87
C VAL A 12 15.56 -16.81 10.08
N LEU A 13 15.45 -16.89 8.75
CA LEU A 13 15.04 -15.77 7.91
C LEU A 13 13.65 -15.25 8.30
N PHE A 14 12.74 -16.15 8.62
CA PHE A 14 11.40 -15.81 9.11
C PHE A 14 11.45 -15.05 10.44
N ILE A 15 12.25 -15.51 11.40
CA ILE A 15 12.44 -14.80 12.68
C ILE A 15 13.09 -13.42 12.46
N ILE A 16 14.07 -13.31 11.56
CA ILE A 16 14.69 -12.02 11.20
C ILE A 16 13.67 -11.08 10.56
N ALA A 17 12.86 -11.57 9.62
CA ALA A 17 11.80 -10.79 9.00
C ALA A 17 10.78 -10.32 10.05
N LEU A 18 10.30 -11.21 10.92
CA LEU A 18 9.41 -10.84 12.02
C LEU A 18 10.03 -9.81 12.96
N LYS A 19 11.30 -9.96 13.32
CA LYS A 19 12.00 -9.03 14.20
C LYS A 19 12.18 -7.66 13.54
N ALA A 20 12.57 -7.61 12.27
CA ALA A 20 12.70 -6.36 11.52
C ALA A 20 11.35 -5.65 11.40
N VAL A 21 10.30 -6.42 11.11
CA VAL A 21 8.92 -5.93 11.02
C VAL A 21 8.41 -5.45 12.39
N TYR A 22 8.77 -6.13 13.48
CA TYR A 22 8.48 -5.72 14.86
C TYR A 22 9.24 -4.44 15.25
N GLU A 23 10.52 -4.30 14.88
CA GLU A 23 11.30 -3.08 15.14
C GLU A 23 10.75 -1.88 14.37
N VAL A 24 10.38 -2.06 13.10
CA VAL A 24 9.68 -1.03 12.31
C VAL A 24 8.34 -0.67 12.97
N SER A 25 7.60 -1.65 13.46
CA SER A 25 6.38 -1.42 14.25
C SER A 25 6.68 -0.62 15.50
N GLY A 26 7.72 -0.95 16.28
CA GLY A 26 8.11 -0.23 17.49
C GLY A 26 8.45 1.25 17.26
N ILE A 27 9.13 1.56 16.16
CA ILE A 27 9.43 2.95 15.75
C ILE A 27 8.15 3.71 15.39
N ILE A 28 7.18 3.03 14.78
CA ILE A 28 5.88 3.61 14.39
C ILE A 28 4.92 3.70 15.59
N ASN A 29 5.03 2.77 16.54
CA ASN A 29 4.27 2.70 17.79
C ASN A 29 4.59 3.88 18.74
N MET A 30 5.72 4.57 18.54
CA MET A 30 5.98 5.85 19.21
C MET A 30 5.01 6.96 18.79
N HIS A 31 4.31 6.83 17.66
CA HIS A 31 3.47 7.87 17.07
C HIS A 31 1.96 7.54 17.07
N ALA A 32 1.57 6.31 17.41
CA ALA A 32 0.16 5.87 17.41
C ALA A 32 -0.22 5.32 18.79
N LYS A 33 -1.39 5.73 19.32
CA LYS A 33 -1.88 5.25 20.63
C LYS A 33 -2.05 3.73 20.57
N GLN A 34 -1.45 3.03 21.53
CA GLN A 34 -1.42 1.56 21.67
C GLN A 34 -2.80 0.88 21.59
N SER A 35 -3.88 1.61 21.89
CA SER A 35 -5.28 1.15 21.78
C SER A 35 -5.83 1.07 20.35
N GLU A 36 -5.30 1.85 19.39
CA GLU A 36 -5.77 1.80 17.99
C GLU A 36 -5.12 0.64 17.21
N LEU A 37 -3.87 0.28 17.55
CA LEU A 37 -3.15 -0.86 16.95
C LEU A 37 -3.74 -2.23 17.34
N ALA A 38 -4.44 -2.29 18.47
CA ALA A 38 -5.00 -3.50 19.05
C ALA A 38 -6.48 -3.74 18.68
N THR A 39 -6.98 -3.08 17.62
CA THR A 39 -8.35 -3.32 17.18
C THR A 39 -8.41 -4.70 16.51
N ASP A 40 -9.08 -5.63 17.18
CA ASP A 40 -9.33 -7.01 16.73
C ASP A 40 -10.05 -6.97 15.38
N GLY A 41 -9.35 -7.33 14.30
CA GLY A 41 -9.87 -7.25 12.95
C GLY A 41 -8.86 -7.69 11.90
N LEU A 42 -9.35 -8.04 10.70
CA LEU A 42 -8.57 -8.59 9.59
C LEU A 42 -7.41 -7.67 9.10
N PHE A 43 -7.42 -6.39 9.51
CA PHE A 43 -6.41 -5.37 9.21
C PHE A 43 -5.65 -4.91 10.47
N SER A 44 -5.63 -5.70 11.54
CA SER A 44 -4.79 -5.39 12.70
C SER A 44 -3.33 -5.31 12.28
N VAL A 45 -2.54 -4.53 13.01
CA VAL A 45 -1.11 -4.39 12.72
C VAL A 45 -0.44 -5.77 12.74
N GLN A 46 -0.83 -6.66 13.65
CA GLN A 46 -0.33 -8.04 13.69
C GLN A 46 -0.65 -8.83 12.41
N HIS A 47 -1.86 -8.71 11.87
CA HIS A 47 -2.24 -9.36 10.61
C HIS A 47 -1.53 -8.76 9.40
N ILE A 48 -1.38 -7.43 9.33
CA ILE A 48 -0.63 -6.74 8.27
C ILE A 48 0.84 -7.21 8.28
N LEU A 49 1.46 -7.24 9.45
CA LEU A 49 2.86 -7.60 9.62
C LEU A 49 3.13 -9.07 9.33
N SER A 50 2.29 -9.98 9.85
CA SER A 50 2.41 -11.42 9.60
C SER A 50 2.23 -11.76 8.12
N ARG A 51 1.25 -11.16 7.43
CA ARG A 51 1.04 -11.39 5.98
C ARG A 51 2.19 -10.86 5.15
N THR A 52 2.73 -9.69 5.51
CA THR A 52 3.88 -9.12 4.80
C THR A 52 5.14 -9.96 5.02
N ALA A 53 5.39 -10.41 6.25
CA ALA A 53 6.51 -11.30 6.57
C ALA A 53 6.42 -12.65 5.86
N LEU A 54 5.21 -13.15 5.61
CA LEU A 54 4.95 -14.42 4.91
C LEU A 54 4.76 -14.25 3.39
N GLU A 55 4.88 -13.04 2.85
CA GLU A 55 4.53 -12.69 1.46
C GLU A 55 3.16 -13.25 1.03
N LEU A 56 2.20 -13.30 1.96
CA LEU A 56 0.87 -13.80 1.67
C LEU A 56 0.07 -12.75 0.88
N PRO A 57 -0.66 -13.15 -0.17
CA PRO A 57 -1.55 -12.23 -0.87
C PRO A 57 -2.61 -11.70 0.10
N ASP A 58 -3.01 -10.44 -0.08
CA ASP A 58 -4.05 -9.80 0.72
C ASP A 58 -5.44 -10.43 0.41
N PRO A 59 -6.39 -10.42 1.36
CA PRO A 59 -7.65 -11.13 1.19
C PRO A 59 -8.54 -10.35 0.22
N GLU A 60 -9.21 -11.06 -0.69
CA GLU A 60 -10.20 -10.45 -1.58
C GLU A 60 -11.44 -10.07 -0.75
N LEU A 61 -11.48 -8.82 -0.28
CA LEU A 61 -12.64 -8.28 0.43
C LEU A 61 -13.42 -7.35 -0.48
N LYS A 62 -14.69 -7.68 -0.70
CA LYS A 62 -15.67 -6.70 -1.19
C LYS A 62 -16.13 -5.88 0.01
N ILE A 63 -15.58 -4.68 0.17
CA ILE A 63 -15.98 -3.76 1.22
C ILE A 63 -16.95 -2.75 0.60
N LEU A 64 -18.17 -2.65 1.12
CA LEU A 64 -19.22 -1.75 0.63
C LEU A 64 -19.56 -1.91 -0.86
N GLY A 65 -19.51 -3.15 -1.38
CA GLY A 65 -19.74 -3.44 -2.80
C GLY A 65 -18.63 -2.98 -3.76
N ILE A 66 -17.52 -2.40 -3.26
CA ILE A 66 -16.37 -2.01 -4.08
C ILE A 66 -15.60 -3.28 -4.47
N ASP A 67 -15.49 -3.52 -5.78
CA ASP A 67 -14.65 -4.59 -6.32
C ASP A 67 -13.32 -4.00 -6.81
N PRO A 68 -12.21 -4.16 -6.06
CA PRO A 68 -10.90 -3.65 -6.46
C PRO A 68 -10.39 -4.29 -7.77
N PHE A 69 -10.92 -5.45 -8.17
CA PHE A 69 -10.51 -6.15 -9.39
C PHE A 69 -11.36 -5.83 -10.62
N LYS A 70 -12.32 -4.90 -10.52
CA LYS A 70 -13.18 -4.48 -11.65
C LYS A 70 -12.39 -4.10 -12.91
N ARG A 71 -11.15 -3.64 -12.76
CA ARG A 71 -10.27 -3.18 -13.87
C ARG A 71 -9.04 -4.08 -14.16
N ILE A 72 -8.85 -5.21 -13.46
CA ILE A 72 -7.73 -6.14 -13.71
C ILE A 72 -8.21 -7.48 -14.26
N SER A 73 -7.55 -7.99 -15.31
CA SER A 73 -7.68 -9.38 -15.74
C SER A 73 -7.04 -10.33 -14.74
N LYS A 74 -7.84 -11.15 -14.05
CA LYS A 74 -7.44 -12.11 -13.00
C LYS A 74 -6.28 -13.03 -13.42
N LYS A 75 -6.17 -13.36 -14.71
CA LYS A 75 -5.11 -14.21 -15.28
C LYS A 75 -3.74 -13.51 -15.30
N ASN A 76 -3.71 -12.20 -15.52
CA ASN A 76 -2.46 -11.44 -15.58
C ASN A 76 -1.81 -11.31 -14.20
N LEU A 77 -2.62 -11.20 -13.13
CA LEU A 77 -2.12 -11.11 -11.75
C LEU A 77 -1.42 -12.41 -11.34
N PHE A 78 -2.03 -13.56 -11.66
CA PHE A 78 -1.47 -14.88 -11.38
C PHE A 78 -0.17 -15.14 -12.16
N ILE A 79 -0.15 -14.81 -13.45
CA ILE A 79 1.04 -14.96 -14.30
C ILE A 79 2.18 -14.05 -13.83
N LEU A 80 1.89 -12.83 -13.38
CA LEU A 80 2.89 -11.91 -12.87
C LEU A 80 3.52 -12.41 -11.56
N GLY A 81 2.70 -12.97 -10.65
CA GLY A 81 3.18 -13.62 -9.43
C GLY A 81 4.03 -14.86 -9.71
N LEU A 82 3.63 -15.68 -10.69
CA LEU A 82 4.35 -16.88 -11.10
C LEU A 82 5.69 -16.53 -11.77
N LEU A 83 5.71 -15.57 -12.69
CA LEU A 83 6.93 -15.09 -13.37
C LEU A 83 7.93 -14.48 -12.39
N TYR A 84 7.45 -13.78 -11.36
CA TYR A 84 8.32 -13.20 -10.33
C TYR A 84 9.02 -14.29 -9.49
N LYS A 85 8.27 -15.30 -9.01
CA LYS A 85 8.87 -16.42 -8.28
C LYS A 85 9.75 -17.29 -9.18
N ALA A 86 9.36 -17.47 -10.45
CA ALA A 86 10.16 -18.17 -11.45
C ALA A 86 11.49 -17.45 -11.73
N LYS A 87 11.53 -16.12 -11.77
CA LYS A 87 12.77 -15.35 -11.97
C LYS A 87 13.82 -15.66 -10.91
N ILE A 88 13.43 -15.80 -9.64
CA ILE A 88 14.35 -16.13 -8.55
C ILE A 88 14.94 -17.53 -8.74
N VAL A 89 14.08 -18.51 -9.06
CA VAL A 89 14.50 -19.90 -9.33
C VAL A 89 15.41 -19.98 -10.56
N VAL A 90 15.04 -19.29 -11.65
CA VAL A 90 15.82 -19.25 -12.90
C VAL A 90 17.16 -18.58 -12.69
N THR A 91 17.25 -17.50 -11.92
CA THR A 91 18.54 -16.83 -11.71
C THR A 91 19.50 -17.70 -10.91
N ASN A 92 19.00 -18.42 -9.91
CA ASN A 92 19.80 -19.40 -9.16
C ASN A 92 20.24 -20.56 -10.06
N PHE A 93 19.37 -21.02 -10.97
CA PHE A 93 19.69 -22.09 -11.92
C PHE A 93 20.73 -21.65 -12.95
N VAL A 94 20.57 -20.46 -13.55
CA VAL A 94 21.48 -19.92 -14.57
C VAL A 94 22.87 -19.66 -14.00
N VAL A 95 22.97 -19.07 -12.80
CA VAL A 95 24.27 -18.82 -12.17
C VAL A 95 24.97 -20.14 -11.83
N LYS A 96 24.24 -21.08 -11.20
CA LYS A 96 24.80 -22.40 -10.85
C LYS A 96 25.29 -23.18 -12.07
N TYR A 97 24.47 -23.30 -13.11
CA TYR A 97 24.85 -24.07 -14.30
C TYR A 97 25.85 -23.33 -15.18
N GLY A 98 25.79 -22.00 -15.26
CA GLY A 98 26.76 -21.19 -15.98
C GLY A 98 28.17 -21.29 -15.40
N LEU A 99 28.31 -21.25 -14.08
CA LEU A 99 29.60 -21.42 -13.38
C LEU A 99 30.17 -22.82 -13.56
N ILE A 100 29.34 -23.86 -13.42
CA ILE A 100 29.77 -25.26 -13.63
C ILE A 100 30.25 -25.47 -15.07
N LEU A 101 29.56 -24.88 -16.06
CA LEU A 101 29.90 -25.04 -17.48
C LEU A 101 31.16 -24.25 -17.87
N ALA A 102 31.38 -23.08 -17.28
CA ALA A 102 32.48 -22.19 -17.63
C ALA A 102 33.79 -22.49 -16.88
N ILE A 103 33.71 -22.91 -15.61
CA ILE A 103 34.87 -22.99 -14.70
C ILE A 103 35.09 -24.42 -14.16
N GLY A 104 34.14 -25.33 -14.38
CA GLY A 104 34.17 -26.70 -13.84
C GLY A 104 33.59 -26.80 -12.42
N PRO A 105 33.59 -27.99 -11.79
CA PRO A 105 32.95 -28.22 -10.49
C PRO A 105 33.66 -27.56 -9.30
N THR A 106 34.88 -27.07 -9.49
CA THR A 106 35.74 -26.49 -8.46
C THR A 106 36.51 -25.29 -9.01
N ILE A 107 36.51 -24.19 -8.25
CA ILE A 107 37.27 -22.97 -8.55
C ILE A 107 38.31 -22.81 -7.43
N PHE A 108 39.60 -22.78 -7.75
CA PHE A 108 40.69 -22.69 -6.75
C PHE A 108 40.59 -23.73 -5.61
N GLY A 109 40.09 -24.94 -5.87
CA GLY A 109 39.91 -25.99 -4.87
C GLY A 109 38.66 -25.86 -3.99
N ILE A 110 37.86 -24.80 -4.17
CA ILE A 110 36.58 -24.61 -3.49
C ILE A 110 35.47 -25.15 -4.40
N PRO A 111 34.56 -26.01 -3.89
CA PRO A 111 33.42 -26.46 -4.67
C PRO A 111 32.54 -25.28 -5.09
N VAL A 112 32.11 -25.24 -6.36
CA VAL A 112 31.17 -24.21 -6.89
C VAL A 112 29.88 -24.13 -6.07
N LEU A 113 29.57 -25.17 -5.29
CA LEU A 113 28.49 -25.19 -4.31
C LEU A 113 28.57 -24.06 -3.26
N TYR A 114 29.77 -23.54 -2.95
CA TYR A 114 29.93 -22.41 -2.04
C TYR A 114 29.59 -21.06 -2.69
N GLU A 115 29.70 -20.94 -4.00
CA GLU A 115 29.32 -19.70 -4.70
C GLU A 115 27.80 -19.52 -4.73
N ALA A 116 27.05 -20.63 -4.74
CA ALA A 116 25.60 -20.63 -4.56
C ALA A 116 25.16 -19.98 -3.23
N LEU A 117 25.97 -20.05 -2.16
CA LEU A 117 25.67 -19.38 -0.88
C LEU A 117 25.70 -17.85 -1.02
N LEU A 118 26.63 -17.29 -1.81
CA LEU A 118 26.69 -15.83 -2.02
C LEU A 118 25.48 -15.33 -2.81
N VAL A 119 25.09 -16.07 -3.84
CA VAL A 119 23.89 -15.78 -4.65
C VAL A 119 22.63 -15.89 -3.80
N GLU A 120 22.54 -16.92 -2.95
CA GLU A 120 21.44 -17.12 -2.02
C GLU A 120 21.38 -16.01 -0.96
N CYS A 121 22.50 -15.64 -0.35
CA CYS A 121 22.60 -14.50 0.55
C CYS A 121 22.16 -13.18 -0.11
N PHE A 122 22.58 -12.94 -1.35
CA PHE A 122 22.17 -11.75 -2.11
C PHE A 122 20.66 -11.70 -2.31
N TRP A 123 20.05 -12.78 -2.80
CA TRP A 123 18.59 -12.83 -3.01
C TRP A 123 17.81 -12.77 -1.70
N ASN A 124 18.26 -13.44 -0.64
CA ASN A 124 17.66 -13.34 0.69
C ASN A 124 17.70 -11.89 1.22
N GLY A 125 18.82 -11.18 1.00
CA GLY A 125 18.92 -9.76 1.34
C GLY A 125 17.96 -8.88 0.54
N VAL A 126 17.80 -9.13 -0.77
CA VAL A 126 16.84 -8.43 -1.62
C VAL A 126 15.40 -8.67 -1.16
N VAL A 127 15.05 -9.92 -0.85
CA VAL A 127 13.72 -10.30 -0.32
C VAL A 127 13.45 -9.62 1.01
N ILE A 128 14.38 -9.71 1.98
CA ILE A 128 14.24 -9.03 3.28
C ILE A 128 14.06 -7.51 3.08
N ARG A 129 14.90 -6.88 2.26
CA ARG A 129 14.79 -5.44 1.99
C ARG A 129 13.42 -5.08 1.42
N ARG A 130 12.89 -5.91 0.51
CA ARG A 130 11.55 -5.72 -0.05
C ARG A 130 10.46 -5.88 1.00
N VAL A 131 10.49 -6.96 1.78
CA VAL A 131 9.52 -7.23 2.86
C VAL A 131 9.51 -6.10 3.87
N VAL A 132 10.67 -5.62 4.28
CA VAL A 132 10.81 -4.47 5.20
C VAL A 132 10.24 -3.19 4.58
N HIS A 133 10.53 -2.92 3.30
CA HIS A 133 10.00 -1.75 2.60
C HIS A 133 8.47 -1.79 2.50
N GLU A 134 7.91 -2.95 2.18
CA GLU A 134 6.46 -3.15 2.05
C GLU A 134 5.75 -3.10 3.41
N ALA A 135 6.33 -3.70 4.45
CA ALA A 135 5.80 -3.66 5.81
C ALA A 135 5.78 -2.21 6.33
N ARG A 136 6.86 -1.47 6.07
CA ARG A 136 6.97 -0.06 6.41
C ARG A 136 5.91 0.79 5.72
N LEU A 137 5.71 0.62 4.41
CA LEU A 137 4.67 1.33 3.67
C LEU A 137 3.27 1.02 4.23
N ARG A 138 2.99 -0.25 4.53
CA ARG A 138 1.72 -0.68 5.11
C ARG A 138 1.46 -0.08 6.50
N LEU A 139 2.48 -0.07 7.36
CA LEU A 139 2.39 0.54 8.69
C LEU A 139 2.21 2.06 8.63
N PHE A 140 2.92 2.74 7.72
CA PHE A 140 2.77 4.19 7.56
C PHE A 140 1.39 4.58 7.05
N GLY A 141 0.84 3.86 6.07
CA GLY A 141 -0.52 4.12 5.62
C GLY A 141 -1.57 3.85 6.69
N PHE A 142 -1.37 2.81 7.53
CA PHE A 142 -2.22 2.58 8.70
C PHE A 142 -2.17 3.77 9.69
N ALA A 143 -0.96 4.22 10.06
CA ALA A 143 -0.78 5.34 10.98
C ALA A 143 -1.39 6.64 10.43
N LEU A 144 -1.15 6.95 9.15
CA LEU A 144 -1.70 8.13 8.49
C LEU A 144 -3.21 8.07 8.38
N ALA A 145 -3.80 6.93 8.00
CA ALA A 145 -5.25 6.77 7.93
C ALA A 145 -5.91 7.11 9.27
N ASN A 146 -5.33 6.62 10.37
CA ASN A 146 -5.84 6.90 11.71
C ASN A 146 -5.69 8.37 12.11
N GLN A 147 -4.54 8.98 11.83
CA GLN A 147 -4.31 10.39 12.14
C GLN A 147 -5.21 11.32 11.31
N ILE A 148 -5.39 11.05 10.01
CA ILE A 148 -6.29 11.81 9.14
C ILE A 148 -7.73 11.70 9.66
N ALA A 149 -8.21 10.48 9.93
CA ALA A 149 -9.56 10.25 10.44
C ALA A 149 -9.78 10.97 11.79
N THR A 150 -8.76 10.98 12.65
CA THR A 150 -8.80 11.66 13.95
C THR A 150 -8.86 13.17 13.80
N ASN A 151 -8.01 13.76 12.94
CA ASN A 151 -7.99 15.20 12.68
C ASN A 151 -9.33 15.69 12.10
N VAL A 152 -9.86 14.97 11.11
CA VAL A 152 -11.16 15.28 10.49
C VAL A 152 -12.31 15.25 11.51
N CYS A 153 -12.26 14.33 12.48
CA CYS A 153 -13.24 14.27 13.56
C CYS A 153 -13.04 15.39 14.59
N HIS A 154 -11.80 15.63 15.03
CA HIS A 154 -11.45 16.64 16.03
C HIS A 154 -11.79 18.07 15.57
N ASP A 155 -11.47 18.38 14.31
CA ASP A 155 -11.68 19.70 13.71
C ASP A 155 -13.15 19.95 13.32
N LYS A 156 -14.06 19.02 13.68
CA LYS A 156 -15.50 19.06 13.36
C LYS A 156 -15.78 19.24 11.87
N MET A 157 -14.84 18.87 11.01
CA MET A 157 -14.99 19.00 9.55
C MET A 157 -16.13 18.13 9.04
N VAL A 158 -16.31 16.94 9.62
CA VAL A 158 -17.43 16.03 9.29
C VAL A 158 -18.80 16.68 9.49
N ALA A 159 -18.95 17.55 10.48
CA ALA A 159 -20.21 18.23 10.76
C ALA A 159 -20.53 19.31 9.72
N GLN A 160 -19.51 19.84 9.02
CA GLN A 160 -19.66 20.87 7.99
C GLN A 160 -19.96 20.27 6.61
N LEU A 161 -19.76 18.96 6.41
CA LEU A 161 -20.01 18.28 5.14
C LEU A 161 -21.50 17.97 4.96
N SER A 162 -22.04 18.29 3.79
CA SER A 162 -23.36 17.85 3.36
C SER A 162 -23.42 16.31 3.21
N PRO A 163 -24.62 15.70 3.25
CA PRO A 163 -24.77 14.27 3.02
C PRO A 163 -24.16 13.80 1.69
N LEU A 164 -24.27 14.63 0.65
CA LEU A 164 -23.69 14.37 -0.67
C LEU A 164 -22.15 14.42 -0.64
N ALA A 165 -21.55 15.37 0.09
CA ALA A 165 -20.10 15.42 0.28
C ALA A 165 -19.58 14.25 1.14
N LYS A 166 -20.32 13.79 2.15
CA LYS A 166 -19.95 12.60 2.93
C LYS A 166 -19.93 11.33 2.05
N ALA A 167 -20.94 11.14 1.20
CA ALA A 167 -20.92 10.08 0.19
C ALA A 167 -19.76 10.27 -0.80
N GLY A 168 -19.49 11.52 -1.20
CA GLY A 168 -18.34 11.92 -2.01
C GLY A 168 -17.00 11.50 -1.43
N CYS A 169 -16.84 11.52 -0.10
CA CYS A 169 -15.60 11.09 0.57
C CYS A 169 -15.32 9.61 0.34
N LEU A 170 -16.36 8.77 0.51
CA LEU A 170 -16.25 7.33 0.24
C LEU A 170 -16.05 7.05 -1.25
N ARG A 171 -16.70 7.83 -2.13
CA ARG A 171 -16.48 7.74 -3.60
C ARG A 171 -15.06 8.13 -4.00
N ALA A 172 -14.47 9.14 -3.35
CA ALA A 172 -13.09 9.55 -3.59
C ALA A 172 -12.13 8.39 -3.28
N ILE A 173 -12.23 7.82 -2.07
CA ILE A 173 -11.36 6.71 -1.67
C ILE A 173 -11.64 5.46 -2.51
N GLY A 174 -12.91 5.13 -2.77
CA GLY A 174 -13.30 3.96 -3.57
C GLY A 174 -12.83 4.03 -5.02
N ASN A 175 -12.93 5.20 -5.66
CA ASN A 175 -12.40 5.40 -7.00
C ASN A 175 -10.86 5.34 -7.02
N ALA A 176 -10.19 5.90 -6.00
CA ALA A 176 -8.73 5.76 -5.88
C ALA A 176 -8.34 4.27 -5.80
N VAL A 177 -9.03 3.47 -4.98
CA VAL A 177 -8.79 2.02 -4.85
C VAL A 177 -8.87 1.32 -6.20
N VAL A 178 -9.94 1.57 -6.97
CA VAL A 178 -10.14 0.94 -8.29
C VAL A 178 -9.14 1.46 -9.34
N MET A 179 -8.70 2.71 -9.21
CA MET A 179 -7.72 3.32 -10.12
C MET A 179 -6.31 2.75 -9.97
N SER A 180 -5.87 2.46 -8.74
CA SER A 180 -4.54 1.86 -8.47
C SER A 180 -4.33 0.51 -9.19
N LYS A 181 -5.44 -0.15 -9.58
CA LYS A 181 -5.54 -1.50 -10.16
C LYS A 181 -5.04 -2.58 -9.21
N ASN A 182 -3.86 -2.43 -8.63
CA ASN A 182 -3.33 -3.29 -7.58
C ASN A 182 -3.79 -2.76 -6.23
N TYR A 183 -4.79 -3.43 -5.65
CA TYR A 183 -5.22 -3.22 -4.27
C TYR A 183 -4.02 -3.04 -3.32
N HIS A 184 -3.94 -1.89 -2.64
CA HIS A 184 -3.02 -1.70 -1.53
C HIS A 184 -3.80 -1.64 -0.20
N PRO A 185 -3.46 -2.45 0.82
CA PRO A 185 -4.19 -2.51 2.09
C PRO A 185 -4.45 -1.15 2.74
N ASN A 186 -3.50 -0.21 2.60
CA ASN A 186 -3.61 1.14 3.16
C ASN A 186 -4.84 1.91 2.70
N MET A 187 -5.19 1.81 1.43
CA MET A 187 -6.33 2.55 0.87
C MET A 187 -7.66 2.05 1.46
N ILE A 188 -7.67 0.79 1.87
CA ILE A 188 -8.85 0.10 2.40
C ILE A 188 -8.99 0.37 3.88
N ILE A 189 -7.86 0.43 4.59
CA ILE A 189 -7.81 0.93 5.96
C ILE A 189 -8.37 2.36 5.97
N LEU A 190 -7.91 3.23 5.06
CA LEU A 190 -8.44 4.59 4.93
C LEU A 190 -9.96 4.59 4.67
N LEU A 191 -10.45 3.74 3.76
CA LEU A 191 -11.87 3.58 3.47
C LEU A 191 -12.68 3.18 4.71
N ILE A 192 -12.24 2.15 5.44
CA ILE A 192 -12.92 1.65 6.64
C ILE A 192 -12.94 2.74 7.73
N ARG A 193 -11.84 3.47 7.91
CA ARG A 193 -11.77 4.56 8.90
C ARG A 193 -12.72 5.70 8.55
N PHE A 194 -12.79 6.10 7.28
CA PHE A 194 -13.75 7.11 6.84
C PHE A 194 -15.19 6.63 6.92
N GLN A 195 -15.46 5.35 6.63
CA GLN A 195 -16.79 4.76 6.81
C GLN A 195 -17.24 4.86 8.28
N GLN A 196 -16.35 4.51 9.22
CA GLN A 196 -16.62 4.60 10.67
C GLN A 196 -16.85 6.05 11.12
N VAL A 197 -15.99 6.97 10.68
CA VAL A 197 -16.09 8.40 11.05
C VAL A 197 -17.35 9.06 10.49
N LEU A 198 -17.75 8.70 9.27
CA LEU A 198 -18.93 9.25 8.62
C LEU A 198 -20.23 8.55 9.02
N GLN A 199 -20.15 7.41 9.71
CA GLN A 199 -21.28 6.55 10.12
C GLN A 199 -22.17 6.13 8.94
N ILE A 200 -21.56 5.85 7.78
CA ILE A 200 -22.28 5.41 6.58
C ILE A 200 -22.23 3.88 6.50
N THR A 201 -23.38 3.24 6.51
CA THR A 201 -23.51 1.77 6.40
C THR A 201 -24.12 1.31 5.08
N GLU A 202 -24.69 2.23 4.30
CA GLU A 202 -25.35 1.90 3.03
C GLU A 202 -24.35 1.69 1.90
N GLU A 203 -24.62 0.70 1.04
CA GLU A 203 -23.88 0.53 -0.22
C GLU A 203 -24.38 1.55 -1.25
N ASN A 204 -23.47 2.35 -1.82
CA ASN A 204 -23.83 3.42 -2.76
C ASN A 204 -22.81 3.54 -3.91
N LYS A 205 -22.52 2.40 -4.57
CA LYS A 205 -21.66 2.31 -5.76
C LYS A 205 -20.43 3.21 -5.67
N TYR A 206 -19.68 3.06 -4.57
CA TYR A 206 -18.57 3.95 -4.24
C TYR A 206 -17.39 3.86 -5.22
N ASP A 207 -17.43 2.89 -6.14
CA ASP A 207 -16.47 2.63 -7.20
C ASP A 207 -16.89 3.22 -8.57
N ASP A 208 -17.99 3.97 -8.62
CA ASP A 208 -18.49 4.61 -9.83
C ASP A 208 -17.81 5.96 -10.05
N TRP A 209 -17.09 6.08 -11.17
CA TRP A 209 -16.32 7.27 -11.53
C TRP A 209 -17.23 8.42 -11.96
N ASP A 210 -18.28 8.13 -12.72
CA ASP A 210 -19.17 9.16 -13.26
C ASP A 210 -19.98 9.78 -12.12
N LEU A 211 -20.40 8.96 -11.14
CA LEU A 211 -21.02 9.47 -9.92
C LEU A 211 -20.06 10.32 -9.09
N PHE A 212 -18.77 10.00 -9.04
CA PHE A 212 -17.79 10.83 -8.33
C PHE A 212 -17.62 12.19 -9.02
N VAL A 213 -17.47 12.22 -10.33
CA VAL A 213 -17.35 13.47 -11.10
C VAL A 213 -18.62 14.33 -11.00
N ASP A 214 -19.80 13.71 -11.07
CA ASP A 214 -21.09 14.39 -10.86
C ASP A 214 -21.19 14.98 -9.44
N THR A 215 -20.70 14.25 -8.43
CA THR A 215 -20.62 14.73 -7.04
C THR A 215 -19.76 16.00 -6.96
N LEU A 216 -18.57 16.00 -7.57
CA LEU A 216 -17.66 17.16 -7.58
C LEU A 216 -18.27 18.41 -8.23
N GLN A 217 -19.21 18.24 -9.17
CA GLN A 217 -19.90 19.35 -9.82
C GLN A 217 -21.06 19.92 -8.98
N LYS A 218 -21.67 19.10 -8.13
CA LYS A 218 -22.87 19.46 -7.33
C LYS A 218 -22.54 20.01 -5.95
N VAL A 219 -21.41 19.64 -5.37
CA VAL A 219 -20.98 20.14 -4.06
C VAL A 219 -20.52 21.60 -4.11
N THR A 220 -20.48 22.25 -2.96
CA THR A 220 -19.90 23.59 -2.84
C THR A 220 -18.40 23.58 -3.14
N SER A 221 -17.82 24.73 -3.49
CA SER A 221 -16.37 24.80 -3.79
C SER A 221 -15.50 24.36 -2.62
N LYS A 222 -15.92 24.64 -1.38
CA LYS A 222 -15.22 24.20 -0.16
C LYS A 222 -15.22 22.68 -0.03
N GLU A 223 -16.38 22.06 -0.17
CA GLU A 223 -16.51 20.60 -0.12
C GLU A 223 -15.78 19.95 -1.29
N ARG A 224 -15.81 20.55 -2.49
CA ARG A 224 -15.05 20.08 -3.65
C ARG A 224 -13.56 19.99 -3.35
N ASN A 225 -12.99 21.05 -2.77
CA ASN A 225 -11.57 21.07 -2.40
C ASN A 225 -11.27 19.96 -1.39
N PHE A 226 -12.08 19.82 -0.35
CA PHE A 226 -11.94 18.73 0.63
C PHE A 226 -11.99 17.33 -0.01
N LEU A 227 -12.88 17.12 -0.99
CA LEU A 227 -12.97 15.86 -1.72
C LEU A 227 -11.74 15.61 -2.60
N LEU A 228 -11.19 16.64 -3.24
CA LEU A 228 -9.99 16.56 -4.06
C LEU A 228 -8.75 16.31 -3.20
N ASP A 229 -8.66 16.94 -2.02
CA ASP A 229 -7.64 16.68 -1.01
C ASP A 229 -7.65 15.21 -0.59
N LEU A 230 -8.83 14.71 -0.19
CA LEU A 230 -8.99 13.33 0.24
C LEU A 230 -8.70 12.35 -0.90
N PHE A 231 -9.13 12.65 -2.12
CA PHE A 231 -8.83 11.85 -3.30
C PHE A 231 -7.32 11.80 -3.58
N THR A 232 -6.63 12.94 -3.46
CA THR A 232 -5.17 13.05 -3.64
C THR A 232 -4.42 12.22 -2.60
N VAL A 233 -4.83 12.34 -1.34
CA VAL A 233 -4.24 11.55 -0.26
C VAL A 233 -4.49 10.06 -0.48
N ALA A 234 -5.72 9.66 -0.80
CA ALA A 234 -6.05 8.27 -1.08
C ALA A 234 -5.25 7.71 -2.26
N ALA A 235 -5.10 8.46 -3.36
CA ALA A 235 -4.33 8.06 -4.53
C ALA A 235 -2.83 7.89 -4.24
N ALA A 236 -2.28 8.55 -3.21
CA ALA A 236 -0.86 8.41 -2.87
C ALA A 236 -0.54 7.16 -2.02
N PHE A 237 -1.56 6.56 -1.37
CA PHE A 237 -1.38 5.56 -0.29
C PHE A 237 -0.79 4.21 -0.73
N ASP A 238 -0.78 3.92 -2.03
CA ASP A 238 -0.14 2.74 -2.62
C ASP A 238 1.35 2.96 -2.94
N GLY A 239 1.86 4.18 -2.74
CA GLY A 239 3.25 4.56 -2.97
C GLY A 239 3.64 4.60 -4.46
N LYS A 240 2.68 4.61 -5.38
CA LYS A 240 2.92 4.66 -6.83
C LYS A 240 1.93 5.64 -7.49
N VAL A 241 2.32 6.18 -8.65
CA VAL A 241 1.39 6.89 -9.52
C VAL A 241 1.55 6.30 -10.91
N SER A 242 0.53 5.61 -11.39
CA SER A 242 0.53 4.99 -12.72
C SER A 242 0.19 6.01 -13.81
N GLU A 243 0.76 5.85 -15.01
CA GLU A 243 0.37 6.66 -16.18
C GLU A 243 -1.13 6.54 -16.49
N LEU A 244 -1.74 5.39 -16.19
CA LEU A 244 -3.17 5.14 -16.36
C LEU A 244 -4.03 5.93 -15.36
N GLU A 245 -3.48 6.27 -14.19
CA GLU A 245 -4.13 7.15 -13.24
C GLU A 245 -4.08 8.61 -13.70
N THR A 246 -3.03 9.00 -14.42
CA THR A 246 -2.77 10.41 -14.79
C THR A 246 -3.92 11.04 -15.60
N LYS A 247 -4.58 10.27 -16.48
CA LYS A 247 -5.74 10.75 -17.24
C LYS A 247 -6.96 10.99 -16.34
N SER A 248 -7.26 10.06 -15.44
CA SER A 248 -8.38 10.18 -14.50
C SER A 248 -8.12 11.26 -13.45
N LEU A 249 -6.88 11.35 -12.94
CA LEU A 249 -6.44 12.44 -12.06
C LEU A 249 -6.65 13.80 -12.73
N ARG A 250 -6.28 13.94 -14.01
CA ARG A 250 -6.52 15.17 -14.78
C ARG A 250 -7.99 15.49 -14.92
N ALA A 251 -8.84 14.49 -15.12
CA ALA A 251 -10.29 14.68 -15.21
C ALA A 251 -10.91 15.11 -13.87
N ALA A 252 -10.46 14.55 -12.74
CA ALA A 252 -10.95 14.92 -11.41
C ALA A 252 -10.47 16.32 -10.98
N TYR A 253 -9.18 16.62 -11.13
CA TYR A 253 -8.61 17.91 -10.72
C TYR A 253 -9.02 19.06 -11.63
N GLY A 254 -9.27 18.79 -12.92
CA GLY A 254 -9.68 19.80 -13.89
C GLY A 254 -8.72 21.00 -13.94
N LYS A 255 -9.21 22.17 -13.52
CA LYS A 255 -8.43 23.43 -13.49
C LYS A 255 -7.35 23.45 -12.40
N ASP A 256 -7.54 22.69 -11.33
CA ASP A 256 -6.67 22.67 -10.15
C ASP A 256 -5.55 21.61 -10.28
N TYR A 257 -5.40 20.99 -11.47
CA TYR A 257 -4.39 19.97 -11.74
C TYR A 257 -2.97 20.41 -11.39
N GLY A 258 -2.63 21.67 -11.68
CA GLY A 258 -1.31 22.24 -11.38
C GLY A 258 -1.01 22.38 -9.89
N LEU A 259 -2.04 22.37 -9.02
CA LEU A 259 -1.90 22.45 -7.57
C LEU A 259 -1.82 21.05 -6.94
N TYR A 260 -2.73 20.15 -7.34
CA TYR A 260 -2.84 18.82 -6.74
C TYR A 260 -1.80 17.82 -7.24
N GLN A 261 -1.37 17.90 -8.50
CA GLN A 261 -0.40 16.95 -9.05
C GLN A 261 0.97 17.01 -8.34
N PRO A 262 1.58 18.18 -8.08
CA PRO A 262 2.83 18.25 -7.32
C PRO A 262 2.69 17.68 -5.91
N ARG A 263 1.58 18.01 -5.22
CA ARG A 263 1.25 17.49 -3.88
C ARG A 263 1.17 15.97 -3.88
N LEU A 264 0.48 15.38 -4.87
CA LEU A 264 0.39 13.92 -5.05
C LEU A 264 1.78 13.30 -5.18
N ILE A 265 2.60 13.79 -6.12
CA ILE A 265 3.94 13.24 -6.40
C ILE A 265 4.83 13.32 -5.14
N GLN A 266 4.79 14.45 -4.44
CA GLN A 266 5.57 14.66 -3.24
C GLN A 266 5.12 13.75 -2.09
N LEU A 267 3.80 13.59 -1.90
CA LEU A 267 3.24 12.69 -0.90
C LEU A 267 3.62 11.22 -1.20
N THR A 268 3.49 10.78 -2.45
CA THR A 268 3.92 9.44 -2.88
C THR A 268 5.40 9.21 -2.60
N LYS A 269 6.25 10.22 -2.84
CA LYS A 269 7.68 10.14 -2.53
C LYS A 269 7.93 9.99 -1.04
N TYR A 270 7.31 10.81 -0.19
CA TYR A 270 7.48 10.72 1.27
C TYR A 270 7.01 9.39 1.85
N LEU A 271 5.90 8.84 1.34
CA LEU A 271 5.41 7.52 1.73
C LEU A 271 6.41 6.41 1.37
N ARG A 272 7.01 6.48 0.19
CA ARG A 272 8.01 5.49 -0.27
C ARG A 272 9.32 5.60 0.51
N ASP A 273 9.79 6.83 0.72
CA ASP A 273 11.09 7.10 1.35
C ASP A 273 11.00 6.88 2.88
N GLY A 274 9.79 7.02 3.44
CA GLY A 274 9.44 6.71 4.81
C GLY A 274 9.42 7.91 5.75
N GLU A 275 9.17 9.10 5.20
CA GLU A 275 9.15 10.37 5.90
C GLU A 275 7.74 10.67 6.43
N LEU A 276 7.33 9.96 7.50
CA LEU A 276 5.95 10.03 8.03
C LEU A 276 5.49 11.45 8.37
N ASN A 277 6.34 12.24 9.04
CA ASN A 277 5.97 13.61 9.45
C ASN A 277 5.81 14.55 8.24
N ALA A 278 6.64 14.38 7.21
CA ALA A 278 6.54 15.14 5.97
C ALA A 278 5.27 14.74 5.19
N ALA A 279 4.97 13.44 5.14
CA ALA A 279 3.73 12.92 4.57
C ALA A 279 2.50 13.45 5.32
N LEU A 280 2.49 13.41 6.66
CA LEU A 280 1.38 13.92 7.47
C LEU A 280 1.12 15.41 7.23
N ASN A 281 2.16 16.22 7.11
CA ASN A 281 2.01 17.64 6.81
C ASN A 281 1.32 17.88 5.45
N LEU A 282 1.57 17.01 4.47
CA LEU A 282 0.90 17.04 3.16
C LEU A 282 -0.45 16.33 3.13
N CYS A 283 -0.82 15.56 4.17
CA CYS A 283 -2.11 14.88 4.31
C CYS A 283 -3.18 15.74 4.99
N LYS A 284 -2.91 17.03 5.25
CA LYS A 284 -3.92 17.94 5.80
C LYS A 284 -5.10 18.04 4.84
N LEU A 285 -6.29 17.76 5.35
CA LEU A 285 -7.53 17.96 4.61
C LEU A 285 -8.11 19.28 5.07
N ASP A 286 -8.32 20.22 4.16
CA ASP A 286 -9.00 21.45 4.47
C ASP A 286 -10.02 21.82 3.37
N PHE A 287 -10.61 23.01 3.48
CA PHE A 287 -11.59 23.51 2.53
C PHE A 287 -10.97 24.45 1.47
N ILE A 288 -9.63 24.50 1.42
CA ILE A 288 -8.82 25.33 0.53
C ILE A 288 -8.26 24.42 -0.58
N ALA A 289 -8.07 24.97 -1.77
CA ALA A 289 -7.50 24.19 -2.87
C ALA A 289 -5.97 24.10 -2.75
N GLY A 290 -5.41 22.90 -2.88
CA GLY A 290 -3.96 22.65 -2.93
C GLY A 290 -3.42 22.04 -1.65
#